data_AF-A0A950WKH4-F1
#
_entry.id   AF-A0A950WKH4-F1
#
_cell.length_a   1.000
_cell.length_b   1.000
_cell.length_c   1.000
_cell.angle_alpha   90.00
_cell.angle_beta   90.00
_cell.angle_gamma   90.00
#
_symmetry.space_group_name_H-M   'P 1'
#
loop_
_entity.id
_entity.type
_entity.pdbx_description
1 polymer ?
#
loop_
_entity_poly.entity_id
_entity_poly.type
_entity_poly.pdbx_seq_one_letter_code
_entity_poly.pdbx_strand_id
1 'polypeptide(L)'
;MSATTAAVDLEAGDGTTWKTDGPLKEILAAFNSGSPLNLINPVKTVLSDGFTVVGTANFMNNAQAKITVTVMKNGDLTLRAELAEVQLSHLLGAVPQLRLVPGFEVPMPTTLVVIKRSGKTFSLTAASAIPNVGEAVFIASHDTQWQAALGFRLDVSNLASLPGLHGSTLAAFDNFVGLSNVMMVLSSYGDADFDFPELDSFQAPALGRGKIVLPKQAASKLVEGLNIYAGLNTSKSTGFQSIAKFLHLALDGSIGVTLAVSLPDPATNSKLFLSVQEQIKRGVSLTGEVGFLLAGGEVGVFLTAEAVAAIQGQPVQFDVSAVVVENGALFSGSMKNTVPLHFDIDHVRFHLANVGLVIGIDDEGIPSLGFSANIDIDRFNA
;
A
#
# COMPACT_ATOMS: atom_id res chain seq x y z
N MET A 1 35.04 7.75 -23.08
CA MET A 1 34.11 8.11 -24.19
C MET A 1 33.04 9.01 -23.58
N SER A 2 33.02 10.28 -23.97
CA SER A 2 32.01 11.24 -23.50
C SER A 2 30.71 10.94 -24.24
N ALA A 3 29.68 10.49 -23.54
CA ALA A 3 28.36 10.33 -24.13
C ALA A 3 27.78 11.72 -24.39
N THR A 4 27.74 12.13 -25.65
CA THR A 4 27.00 13.32 -26.08
C THR A 4 25.52 13.06 -25.77
N THR A 5 24.99 13.68 -24.72
CA THR A 5 23.53 13.78 -24.53
C THR A 5 22.98 14.52 -25.75
N ALA A 6 22.36 13.77 -26.67
CA ALA A 6 21.63 14.35 -27.78
C ALA A 6 20.67 15.39 -27.22
N ALA A 7 20.77 16.62 -27.72
CA ALA A 7 19.83 17.68 -27.38
C ALA A 7 18.42 17.15 -27.66
N VAL A 8 17.46 17.49 -26.81
CA VAL A 8 16.05 17.25 -27.12
C VAL A 8 15.72 18.19 -28.28
N ASP A 9 15.80 17.69 -29.51
CA ASP A 9 15.36 18.43 -30.68
C ASP A 9 13.84 18.56 -30.57
N LEU A 10 13.41 19.80 -30.32
CA LEU A 10 12.01 20.20 -30.23
C LEU A 10 11.71 20.94 -31.52
N GLU A 11 11.28 20.22 -32.55
CA GLU A 11 10.94 20.82 -33.82
C GLU A 11 9.61 21.58 -33.72
N ALA A 12 9.64 22.86 -34.10
CA ALA A 12 8.40 23.59 -34.36
C ALA A 12 7.72 22.92 -35.56
N GLY A 13 6.43 22.59 -35.44
CA GLY A 13 5.65 22.09 -36.57
C GLY A 13 5.38 23.18 -37.62
N ASP A 14 4.27 23.06 -38.33
CA ASP A 14 3.85 23.96 -39.45
C ASP A 14 3.53 25.42 -39.07
N GLY A 15 3.98 25.88 -37.90
CA GLY A 15 3.70 27.21 -37.35
C GLY A 15 2.39 27.31 -36.57
N THR A 16 1.51 26.30 -36.65
CA THR A 16 0.24 26.23 -35.89
C THR A 16 0.16 25.03 -34.95
N THR A 17 1.02 24.04 -35.18
CA THR A 17 1.13 22.83 -34.38
C THR A 17 2.55 22.65 -33.84
N TRP A 18 2.65 22.07 -32.64
CA TRP A 18 3.93 21.69 -32.04
C TRP A 18 3.93 20.20 -31.73
N LYS A 19 5.01 19.49 -32.09
CA LYS A 19 5.13 18.03 -31.93
C LYS A 19 6.25 17.68 -30.94
N THR A 20 6.03 16.63 -30.17
CA THR A 20 7.07 16.04 -29.32
C THR A 20 7.83 14.98 -30.12
N ASP A 21 9.16 15.02 -30.06
CA ASP A 21 10.04 14.01 -30.67
C ASP A 21 10.99 13.37 -29.63
N GLY A 22 11.66 12.29 -30.04
CA GLY A 22 12.59 11.53 -29.20
C GLY A 22 11.94 10.88 -27.97
N PRO A 23 12.69 10.69 -26.85
CA PRO A 23 12.20 10.02 -25.65
C PRO A 23 10.96 10.68 -25.01
N LEU A 24 10.76 11.99 -25.24
CA LEU A 24 9.59 12.71 -24.75
C LEU A 24 8.31 12.26 -25.47
N LYS A 25 8.41 11.92 -26.77
CA LYS A 25 7.29 11.42 -27.57
C LYS A 25 6.80 10.08 -27.04
N GLU A 26 7.70 9.14 -26.81
CA GLU A 26 7.37 7.79 -26.33
C GLU A 26 6.65 7.83 -24.99
N ILE A 27 7.10 8.70 -24.08
CA ILE A 27 6.55 8.81 -22.73
C ILE A 27 5.20 9.52 -22.73
N LEU A 28 5.06 10.62 -23.48
CA LEU A 28 3.76 11.28 -23.60
C LEU A 28 2.76 10.41 -24.35
N ALA A 29 3.22 9.61 -25.31
CA ALA A 29 2.40 8.61 -25.98
C ALA A 29 1.93 7.51 -25.01
N ALA A 30 2.77 7.06 -24.06
CA ALA A 30 2.38 6.07 -23.05
C ALA A 30 1.14 6.51 -22.24
N PHE A 31 1.04 7.81 -21.94
CA PHE A 31 -0.10 8.39 -21.22
C PHE A 31 -1.19 8.97 -22.13
N ASN A 32 -1.03 8.88 -23.45
CA ASN A 32 -1.97 9.41 -24.44
C ASN A 32 -2.38 8.35 -25.47
N SER A 33 -2.55 7.10 -25.00
CA SER A 33 -3.03 5.98 -25.82
C SER A 33 -2.17 5.75 -27.08
N GLY A 34 -0.86 5.92 -26.97
CA GLY A 34 0.10 5.78 -28.07
C GLY A 34 0.18 7.00 -29.02
N SER A 35 -0.67 8.02 -28.84
CA SER A 35 -0.70 9.19 -29.71
C SER A 35 0.28 10.28 -29.26
N PRO A 36 1.04 10.91 -30.17
CA PRO A 36 1.92 12.02 -29.81
C PRO A 36 1.12 13.22 -29.31
N LEU A 37 1.72 14.01 -28.43
CA LEU A 37 1.12 15.25 -27.96
C LEU A 37 1.28 16.33 -29.05
N ASN A 38 0.16 16.82 -29.57
CA ASN A 38 0.13 17.92 -30.53
C ASN A 38 -0.52 19.14 -29.89
N LEU A 39 0.24 20.22 -29.70
CA LEU A 39 -0.32 21.49 -29.23
C LEU A 39 -1.00 22.25 -30.37
N ILE A 40 -2.13 22.84 -30.06
CA ILE A 40 -2.95 23.69 -30.92
C ILE A 40 -2.78 25.13 -30.43
N ASN A 41 -2.55 26.06 -31.37
CA ASN A 41 -2.30 27.48 -31.10
C ASN A 41 -1.17 27.71 -30.07
N PRO A 42 0.01 27.08 -30.21
CA PRO A 42 1.08 27.21 -29.24
C PRO A 42 1.65 28.64 -29.23
N VAL A 43 1.81 29.20 -28.03
CA VAL A 43 2.51 30.47 -27.78
C VAL A 43 3.82 30.18 -27.08
N LYS A 44 4.94 30.51 -27.72
CA LYS A 44 6.29 30.31 -27.18
C LYS A 44 6.83 31.60 -26.54
N THR A 45 7.27 31.49 -25.30
CA THR A 45 7.96 32.55 -24.54
C THR A 45 9.39 32.12 -24.26
N VAL A 46 10.38 32.92 -24.67
CA VAL A 46 11.80 32.64 -24.41
C VAL A 46 12.16 33.06 -22.98
N LEU A 47 12.93 32.23 -22.28
CA LEU A 47 13.46 32.48 -20.95
C LEU A 47 15.00 32.64 -21.05
N SER A 48 15.64 33.16 -20.00
CA SER A 48 17.10 33.28 -19.95
C SER A 48 17.84 31.94 -20.09
N ASP A 49 17.21 30.86 -19.60
CA ASP A 49 17.74 29.52 -19.45
C ASP A 49 16.87 28.45 -20.12
N GLY A 50 15.97 28.84 -21.02
CA GLY A 50 15.04 27.92 -21.65
C GLY A 50 13.94 28.60 -22.44
N PHE A 51 12.79 27.94 -22.52
CA PHE A 51 11.56 28.51 -23.06
C PHE A 51 10.33 27.82 -22.47
N THR A 52 9.20 28.51 -22.52
CA THR A 52 7.88 27.96 -22.21
C THR A 52 7.01 27.99 -23.45
N VAL A 53 6.19 26.95 -23.66
CA VAL A 53 5.15 26.88 -24.68
C VAL A 53 3.81 26.65 -23.98
N VAL A 54 2.81 27.45 -24.31
CA VAL A 54 1.44 27.31 -23.80
C VAL A 54 0.49 27.09 -24.97
N GLY A 55 -0.41 26.12 -24.85
CA GLY A 55 -1.41 25.84 -25.88
C GLY A 55 -2.50 24.91 -25.37
N THR A 56 -3.34 24.41 -26.27
CA THR A 56 -4.31 23.35 -25.95
C THR A 56 -3.97 22.07 -26.69
N ALA A 57 -4.36 20.91 -26.18
CA ALA A 57 -4.12 19.63 -26.86
C ALA A 57 -5.21 18.61 -26.56
N ASN A 58 -5.29 17.58 -27.39
CA ASN A 58 -5.96 16.34 -27.02
C ASN A 58 -4.96 15.52 -26.19
N PHE A 59 -5.24 15.37 -24.89
CA PHE A 59 -4.35 14.70 -23.96
C PHE A 59 -5.15 13.92 -22.91
N MET A 60 -4.81 12.65 -22.68
CA MET A 60 -5.50 11.78 -21.71
C MET A 60 -7.03 11.81 -21.89
N ASN A 61 -7.50 11.66 -23.14
CA ASN A 61 -8.92 11.70 -23.53
C ASN A 61 -9.66 13.03 -23.21
N ASN A 62 -8.93 14.10 -22.89
CA ASN A 62 -9.50 15.44 -22.76
C ASN A 62 -9.25 16.24 -24.02
N ALA A 63 -10.33 16.66 -24.68
CA ALA A 63 -10.24 17.60 -25.79
C ALA A 63 -9.88 19.00 -25.26
N GLN A 64 -8.97 19.68 -25.95
CA GLN A 64 -8.57 21.05 -25.62
C GLN A 64 -8.00 21.24 -24.19
N ALA A 65 -7.37 20.20 -23.63
CA ALA A 65 -6.65 20.30 -22.37
C ALA A 65 -5.64 21.44 -22.41
N LYS A 66 -5.62 22.30 -21.39
CA LYS A 66 -4.66 23.41 -21.31
C LYS A 66 -3.29 22.84 -20.93
N ILE A 67 -2.31 23.02 -21.80
CA ILE A 67 -0.95 22.50 -21.61
C ILE A 67 0.05 23.65 -21.51
N THR A 68 0.94 23.56 -20.54
CA THR A 68 2.13 24.41 -20.42
C THR A 68 3.36 23.53 -20.37
N VAL A 69 4.26 23.68 -21.33
CA VAL A 69 5.54 22.96 -21.39
C VAL A 69 6.67 23.95 -21.16
N THR A 70 7.51 23.73 -20.16
CA THR A 70 8.75 24.48 -19.93
C THR A 70 9.94 23.58 -20.19
N VAL A 71 10.87 24.06 -21.00
CA VAL A 71 12.09 23.34 -21.38
C VAL A 71 13.29 24.20 -21.05
N MET A 72 14.22 23.61 -20.31
CA MET A 72 15.45 24.25 -19.86
C MET A 72 16.60 23.91 -20.81
N LYS A 73 17.63 24.77 -20.88
CA LYS A 73 18.83 24.56 -21.73
C LYS A 73 19.59 23.28 -21.40
N ASN A 74 19.51 22.81 -20.16
CA ASN A 74 20.12 21.54 -19.73
C ASN A 74 19.32 20.30 -20.20
N GLY A 75 18.18 20.49 -20.88
CA GLY A 75 17.31 19.43 -21.37
C GLY A 75 16.22 18.99 -20.40
N ASP A 76 16.18 19.55 -19.19
CA ASP A 76 15.09 19.30 -18.24
C ASP A 76 13.78 19.87 -18.77
N LEU A 77 12.69 19.18 -18.47
CA LEU A 77 11.37 19.53 -18.97
C LEU A 77 10.34 19.41 -17.86
N THR A 78 9.40 20.35 -17.83
CA THR A 78 8.19 20.29 -17.02
C THR A 78 6.97 20.56 -17.90
N LEU A 79 6.08 19.58 -18.02
CA LEU A 79 4.75 19.74 -18.60
C LEU A 79 3.74 19.84 -17.47
N ARG A 80 2.84 20.83 -17.55
CA ARG A 80 1.67 20.97 -16.69
C ARG A 80 0.42 20.90 -17.55
N ALA A 81 -0.56 20.12 -17.13
CA ALA A 81 -1.86 20.01 -17.77
C ALA A 81 -2.98 20.15 -16.74
N GLU A 82 -4.06 20.81 -17.16
CA GLU A 82 -5.32 20.84 -16.43
C GLU A 82 -6.37 20.11 -17.27
N LEU A 83 -6.92 19.04 -16.71
CA LEU A 83 -7.82 18.11 -17.38
C LEU A 83 -9.19 18.19 -16.71
N ALA A 84 -10.25 18.25 -17.50
CA ALA A 84 -11.61 18.38 -16.99
C ALA A 84 -12.01 17.15 -16.17
N GLU A 85 -11.66 15.96 -16.65
CA GLU A 85 -11.88 14.69 -15.97
C GLU A 85 -10.87 13.65 -16.44
N VAL A 86 -10.37 12.83 -15.54
CA VAL A 86 -9.54 11.68 -15.88
C VAL A 86 -10.10 10.44 -15.21
N GLN A 87 -10.20 9.35 -15.97
CA GLN A 87 -10.49 8.04 -15.42
C GLN A 87 -9.22 7.45 -14.83
N LEU A 88 -9.34 6.83 -13.66
CA LEU A 88 -8.21 6.21 -12.99
C LEU A 88 -7.52 5.17 -13.88
N SER A 89 -8.31 4.37 -14.60
CA SER A 89 -7.77 3.39 -15.55
C SER A 89 -6.88 4.01 -16.64
N HIS A 90 -7.12 5.27 -17.04
CA HIS A 90 -6.25 5.94 -18.00
C HIS A 90 -4.88 6.31 -17.40
N LEU A 91 -4.80 6.66 -16.12
CA LEU A 91 -3.52 6.91 -15.44
C LEU A 91 -2.72 5.61 -15.26
N LEU A 92 -3.42 4.53 -14.94
CA LEU A 92 -2.82 3.21 -14.73
C LEU A 92 -2.47 2.48 -16.02
N GLY A 93 -2.99 2.90 -17.17
CA GLY A 93 -2.70 2.27 -18.47
C GLY A 93 -1.21 2.19 -18.81
N ALA A 94 -0.40 3.12 -18.29
CA ALA A 94 1.06 3.11 -18.45
C ALA A 94 1.79 2.12 -17.49
N VAL A 95 1.07 1.54 -16.53
CA VAL A 95 1.61 0.75 -15.41
C VAL A 95 0.88 -0.61 -15.34
N PRO A 96 1.09 -1.49 -16.33
CA PRO A 96 0.26 -2.69 -16.55
C PRO A 96 0.31 -3.72 -15.42
N GLN A 97 1.31 -3.64 -14.53
CA GLN A 97 1.40 -4.49 -13.34
C GLN A 97 0.34 -4.14 -12.28
N LEU A 98 -0.12 -2.88 -12.24
CA LEU A 98 -1.20 -2.46 -11.35
C LEU A 98 -2.55 -2.82 -11.95
N ARG A 99 -3.09 -3.96 -11.52
CA ARG A 99 -4.44 -4.37 -11.89
C ARG A 99 -5.44 -3.94 -10.83
N LEU A 100 -6.46 -3.21 -11.26
CA LEU A 100 -7.60 -2.86 -10.42
C LEU A 100 -8.54 -4.05 -10.23
N VAL A 101 -9.31 -4.02 -9.14
CA VAL A 101 -10.49 -4.86 -9.00
C VAL A 101 -11.44 -4.54 -10.16
N PRO A 102 -12.02 -5.54 -10.85
CA PRO A 102 -13.03 -5.29 -11.87
C PRO A 102 -14.15 -4.38 -11.35
N GLY A 103 -14.44 -3.30 -12.08
CA GLY A 103 -15.48 -2.33 -11.72
C GLY A 103 -15.04 -1.25 -10.72
N PHE A 104 -13.82 -1.31 -10.21
CA PHE A 104 -13.24 -0.19 -9.45
C PHE A 104 -12.76 0.90 -10.41
N GLU A 105 -13.59 1.91 -10.61
CA GLU A 105 -13.29 3.08 -11.43
C GLU A 105 -13.71 4.32 -10.65
N VAL A 106 -12.79 5.29 -10.54
CA VAL A 106 -13.03 6.51 -9.79
C VAL A 106 -12.79 7.69 -10.74
N PRO A 107 -13.84 8.43 -11.13
CA PRO A 107 -13.66 9.63 -11.94
C PRO A 107 -12.92 10.68 -11.13
N MET A 108 -11.88 11.26 -11.72
CA MET A 108 -11.07 12.31 -11.12
C MET A 108 -11.39 13.66 -11.79
N PRO A 109 -12.34 14.43 -11.26
CA PRO A 109 -12.72 15.71 -11.85
C PRO A 109 -11.61 16.74 -11.62
N THR A 110 -11.45 17.65 -12.58
CA THR A 110 -10.43 18.72 -12.57
C THR A 110 -9.07 18.19 -12.11
N THR A 111 -8.50 17.28 -12.90
CA THR A 111 -7.23 16.63 -12.59
C THR A 111 -6.08 17.49 -13.10
N LEU A 112 -5.14 17.77 -12.21
CA LEU A 112 -3.92 18.48 -12.54
C LEU A 112 -2.80 17.48 -12.71
N VAL A 113 -2.13 17.53 -13.85
CA VAL A 113 -1.04 16.63 -14.19
C VAL A 113 0.25 17.43 -14.33
N VAL A 114 1.31 16.94 -13.72
CA VAL A 114 2.67 17.45 -13.88
C VAL A 114 3.56 16.31 -14.31
N ILE A 115 4.22 16.47 -15.46
CA ILE A 115 5.22 15.53 -15.96
C ILE A 115 6.56 16.25 -15.93
N LYS A 116 7.54 15.68 -15.23
CA LYS A 116 8.90 16.19 -15.18
C LYS A 116 9.86 15.19 -15.77
N ARG A 117 10.85 15.71 -16.48
CA ARG A 117 12.05 15.00 -16.87
C ARG A 117 13.24 15.71 -16.24
N SER A 118 14.03 14.98 -15.46
CA SER A 118 15.33 15.44 -14.98
C SER A 118 16.39 14.46 -15.42
N GLY A 119 17.25 14.88 -16.35
CA GLY A 119 18.19 13.98 -17.02
C GLY A 119 17.50 12.81 -17.76
N LYS A 120 17.63 11.59 -17.23
CA LYS A 120 17.01 10.36 -17.77
C LYS A 120 15.75 9.93 -17.03
N THR A 121 15.52 10.46 -15.83
CA THR A 121 14.41 10.07 -14.98
C THR A 121 13.17 10.86 -15.36
N PHE A 122 12.05 10.17 -15.44
CA PHE A 122 10.74 10.76 -15.66
C PHE A 122 9.86 10.54 -14.45
N SER A 123 9.11 11.56 -14.09
CA SER A 123 8.08 11.48 -13.06
C SER A 123 6.79 12.10 -13.59
N LEU A 124 5.68 11.38 -13.44
CA LEU A 124 4.34 11.91 -13.60
C LEU A 124 3.72 12.02 -12.21
N THR A 125 3.10 13.16 -11.92
CA THR A 125 2.27 13.33 -10.74
C THR A 125 0.93 13.90 -11.16
N ALA A 126 -0.17 13.31 -10.70
CA ALA A 126 -1.51 13.84 -10.93
C ALA A 126 -2.24 14.01 -9.60
N ALA A 127 -3.08 15.03 -9.47
CA ALA A 127 -3.87 15.25 -8.28
C ALA A 127 -5.29 15.74 -8.62
N SER A 128 -6.26 15.31 -7.83
CA SER A 128 -7.67 15.68 -7.96
C SER A 128 -8.36 15.71 -6.60
N ALA A 129 -9.26 16.69 -6.41
CA ALA A 129 -10.25 16.66 -5.35
C ALA A 129 -11.54 16.02 -5.89
N ILE A 130 -11.96 14.91 -5.30
CA ILE A 130 -13.10 14.10 -5.73
C ILE A 130 -14.26 14.36 -4.74
N PRO A 131 -15.37 14.97 -5.18
CA PRO A 131 -16.51 15.25 -4.32
C PRO A 131 -17.02 14.01 -3.58
N ASN A 132 -17.24 14.15 -2.26
CA ASN A 132 -17.72 13.09 -1.37
C ASN A 132 -16.80 11.86 -1.22
N VAL A 133 -15.60 11.88 -1.81
CA VAL A 133 -14.61 10.81 -1.67
C VAL A 133 -13.39 11.33 -0.94
N GLY A 134 -12.84 12.48 -1.33
CA GLY A 134 -11.66 13.09 -0.72
C GLY A 134 -10.67 13.58 -1.78
N GLU A 135 -9.37 13.42 -1.53
CA GLU A 135 -8.31 13.83 -2.46
C GLU A 135 -7.54 12.60 -2.96
N ALA A 136 -7.21 12.60 -4.25
CA ALA A 136 -6.40 11.57 -4.89
C ALA A 136 -5.11 12.16 -5.42
N VAL A 137 -4.00 11.45 -5.20
CA VAL A 137 -2.68 11.77 -5.76
C VAL A 137 -2.10 10.52 -6.40
N PHE A 138 -1.83 10.62 -7.69
CA PHE A 138 -1.10 9.63 -8.46
C PHE A 138 0.35 10.08 -8.61
N ILE A 139 1.28 9.16 -8.45
CA ILE A 139 2.68 9.32 -8.82
C ILE A 139 3.08 8.14 -9.68
N ALA A 140 3.86 8.40 -10.72
CA ALA A 140 4.54 7.38 -11.50
C ALA A 140 5.96 7.84 -11.78
N SER A 141 6.91 6.93 -11.69
CA SER A 141 8.30 7.18 -12.06
C SER A 141 8.78 6.12 -13.04
N HIS A 142 9.68 6.50 -13.92
CA HIS A 142 10.31 5.59 -14.87
C HIS A 142 11.82 5.79 -14.84
N ASP A 143 12.52 4.73 -14.43
CA ASP A 143 13.95 4.55 -14.66
C ASP A 143 14.15 3.43 -15.69
N THR A 144 14.01 2.17 -15.28
CA THR A 144 14.04 0.99 -16.17
C THR A 144 12.66 0.42 -16.50
N GLN A 145 11.72 0.56 -15.58
CA GLN A 145 10.31 0.17 -15.71
C GLN A 145 9.45 1.23 -15.03
N TRP A 146 8.19 1.35 -15.45
CA TRP A 146 7.24 2.20 -14.74
C TRP A 146 6.97 1.62 -13.35
N GLN A 147 7.02 2.46 -12.33
CA GLN A 147 6.47 2.19 -11.02
C GLN A 147 5.49 3.30 -10.66
N ALA A 148 4.40 2.98 -9.99
CA ALA A 148 3.41 3.97 -9.62
C ALA A 148 2.75 3.68 -8.28
N ALA A 149 2.28 4.76 -7.67
CA ALA A 149 1.43 4.70 -6.50
C ALA A 149 0.29 5.72 -6.66
N LEU A 150 -0.87 5.36 -6.12
CA LEU A 150 -2.05 6.19 -6.07
C LEU A 150 -2.54 6.21 -4.64
N GLY A 151 -2.45 7.37 -4.00
CA GLY A 151 -2.95 7.60 -2.66
C GLY A 151 -4.27 8.34 -2.69
N PHE A 152 -5.24 7.86 -1.94
CA PHE A 152 -6.45 8.59 -1.60
C PHE A 152 -6.42 8.93 -0.11
N ARG A 153 -6.62 10.21 0.18
CA ARG A 153 -7.02 10.66 1.52
C ARG A 153 -8.54 10.75 1.51
N LEU A 154 -9.19 9.82 2.20
CA LEU A 154 -10.62 9.65 2.13
C LEU A 154 -11.34 10.49 3.20
N ASP A 155 -12.43 11.12 2.78
CA ASP A 155 -13.40 11.80 3.64
C ASP A 155 -14.59 10.92 4.03
N VAL A 156 -14.54 9.66 3.62
CA VAL A 156 -15.57 8.67 3.92
C VAL A 156 -15.21 7.88 5.18
N SER A 157 -16.22 7.61 6.00
CA SER A 157 -16.10 6.71 7.15
C SER A 157 -16.43 5.25 6.82
N ASN A 158 -16.80 4.97 5.57
CA ASN A 158 -17.26 3.66 5.10
C ASN A 158 -16.58 3.38 3.74
N LEU A 159 -15.84 2.27 3.64
CA LEU A 159 -15.12 1.86 2.44
C LEU A 159 -16.06 1.41 1.33
N ALA A 160 -17.17 0.75 1.67
CA ALA A 160 -18.19 0.33 0.71
C ALA A 160 -18.94 1.51 0.06
N SER A 161 -18.80 2.74 0.57
CA SER A 161 -19.31 3.92 -0.15
C SER A 161 -18.42 4.36 -1.31
N LEU A 162 -17.23 3.79 -1.47
CA LEU A 162 -16.36 4.09 -2.60
C LEU A 162 -16.90 3.43 -3.88
N PRO A 163 -16.85 4.15 -5.02
CA PRO A 163 -17.21 3.58 -6.32
C PRO A 163 -16.47 2.27 -6.59
N GLY A 164 -17.22 1.22 -6.95
CA GLY A 164 -16.67 -0.11 -7.24
C GLY A 164 -16.32 -0.98 -6.03
N LEU A 165 -16.38 -0.45 -4.79
CA LEU A 165 -16.26 -1.25 -3.57
C LEU A 165 -17.60 -1.57 -2.91
N HIS A 166 -18.67 -0.92 -3.37
CA HIS A 166 -20.03 -1.21 -2.93
C HIS A 166 -20.42 -2.67 -3.20
N GLY A 167 -20.88 -3.38 -2.15
CA GLY A 167 -21.26 -4.79 -2.24
C GLY A 167 -20.08 -5.76 -2.34
N SER A 168 -18.84 -5.27 -2.25
CA SER A 168 -17.65 -6.12 -2.11
C SER A 168 -17.60 -6.75 -0.72
N THR A 169 -16.81 -7.80 -0.58
CA THR A 169 -16.53 -8.42 0.72
C THR A 169 -15.89 -7.45 1.73
N LEU A 170 -15.34 -6.32 1.27
CA LEU A 170 -14.78 -5.29 2.14
C LEU A 170 -15.86 -4.57 2.97
N ALA A 171 -17.13 -4.58 2.53
CA ALA A 171 -18.25 -4.05 3.31
C ALA A 171 -18.42 -4.76 4.67
N ALA A 172 -17.93 -6.00 4.80
CA ALA A 172 -17.90 -6.69 6.08
C ALA A 172 -17.03 -5.95 7.12
N PHE A 173 -15.96 -5.28 6.69
CA PHE A 173 -15.10 -4.52 7.60
C PHE A 173 -15.79 -3.23 8.09
N ASP A 174 -16.59 -2.55 7.27
CA ASP A 174 -17.23 -1.29 7.65
C ASP A 174 -18.16 -1.39 8.87
N ASN A 175 -18.80 -2.55 9.05
CA ASN A 175 -19.69 -2.80 10.18
C ASN A 175 -18.93 -3.23 11.45
N PHE A 176 -17.75 -3.82 11.31
CA PHE A 176 -16.97 -4.40 12.42
C PHE A 176 -16.00 -3.41 13.07
N VAL A 177 -15.53 -2.43 12.31
CA VAL A 177 -14.57 -1.44 12.79
C VAL A 177 -15.09 -0.04 12.54
N GLY A 178 -15.23 0.73 13.63
CA GLY A 178 -15.26 2.18 13.49
C GLY A 178 -13.92 2.64 12.93
N LEU A 179 -13.83 2.82 11.62
CA LEU A 179 -12.64 3.36 10.95
C LEU A 179 -12.66 4.89 10.99
N SER A 180 -11.48 5.48 11.09
CA SER A 180 -11.28 6.93 11.02
C SER A 180 -10.01 7.24 10.24
N ASN A 181 -9.92 8.42 9.62
CA ASN A 181 -8.74 8.87 8.86
C ASN A 181 -8.28 7.83 7.83
N VAL A 182 -9.23 7.36 7.02
CA VAL A 182 -8.97 6.28 6.08
C VAL A 182 -8.10 6.81 4.93
N MET A 183 -7.02 6.10 4.65
CA MET A 183 -6.15 6.29 3.51
C MET A 183 -6.18 5.01 2.68
N MET A 184 -6.29 5.15 1.36
CA MET A 184 -6.18 4.03 0.44
C MET A 184 -4.97 4.25 -0.47
N VAL A 185 -4.17 3.23 -0.69
CA VAL A 185 -2.94 3.28 -1.48
C VAL A 185 -2.92 2.10 -2.42
N LEU A 186 -3.00 2.35 -3.72
CA LEU A 186 -2.69 1.36 -4.75
C LEU A 186 -1.24 1.56 -5.17
N SER A 187 -0.39 0.54 -5.07
CA SER A 187 1.04 0.67 -5.28
C SER A 187 1.62 -0.48 -6.09
N SER A 188 2.48 -0.19 -7.07
CA SER A 188 3.36 -1.19 -7.69
C SER A 188 4.69 -1.35 -6.94
N TYR A 189 4.93 -0.51 -5.93
CA TYR A 189 6.11 -0.61 -5.06
C TYR A 189 5.87 -1.71 -4.02
N GLY A 190 6.91 -2.49 -3.74
CA GLY A 190 6.91 -3.49 -2.68
C GLY A 190 7.27 -2.93 -1.29
N ASP A 191 7.59 -1.64 -1.21
CA ASP A 191 7.95 -0.92 0.01
C ASP A 191 7.44 0.54 -0.06
N ALA A 192 7.52 1.23 1.07
CA ALA A 192 7.06 2.62 1.21
C ALA A 192 8.15 3.65 0.88
N ASP A 193 9.11 3.32 0.01
CA ASP A 193 10.25 4.19 -0.32
C ASP A 193 9.90 5.29 -1.35
N PHE A 194 8.64 5.74 -1.34
CA PHE A 194 8.15 6.83 -2.17
C PHE A 194 7.41 7.88 -1.34
N ASP A 195 7.36 9.09 -1.89
CA ASP A 195 6.65 10.22 -1.31
C ASP A 195 5.63 10.78 -2.28
N PHE A 196 4.40 11.01 -1.80
CA PHE A 196 3.48 11.88 -2.52
C PHE A 196 3.96 13.33 -2.44
N PRO A 197 3.89 14.10 -3.52
CA PRO A 197 4.29 15.51 -3.50
C PRO A 197 3.37 16.34 -2.59
N GLU A 198 3.85 17.52 -2.19
CA GLU A 198 2.99 18.54 -1.59
C GLU A 198 1.94 19.01 -2.61
N LEU A 199 0.68 19.02 -2.22
CA LEU A 199 -0.43 19.40 -3.09
C LEU A 199 -0.33 20.87 -3.56
N ASP A 200 0.28 21.74 -2.76
CA ASP A 200 0.50 23.15 -3.11
C ASP A 200 1.40 23.31 -4.35
N SER A 201 2.23 22.30 -4.67
CA SER A 201 3.08 22.30 -5.86
C SER A 201 2.29 22.24 -7.18
N PHE A 202 1.02 21.81 -7.12
CA PHE A 202 0.09 21.84 -8.24
C PHE A 202 -0.52 23.24 -8.45
N GLN A 203 -0.37 24.17 -7.49
CA GLN A 203 -0.88 25.54 -7.55
C GLN A 203 -2.41 25.62 -7.72
N ALA A 204 -3.15 24.76 -7.03
CA ALA A 204 -4.59 24.65 -7.18
C ALA A 204 -5.32 24.84 -5.86
N PRO A 205 -6.15 25.90 -5.73
CA PRO A 205 -6.87 26.20 -4.49
C PRO A 205 -7.80 25.08 -4.00
N ALA A 206 -8.27 24.22 -4.92
CA ALA A 206 -9.16 23.10 -4.58
C ALA A 206 -8.44 21.94 -3.87
N LEU A 207 -7.11 21.86 -3.96
CA LEU A 207 -6.28 20.87 -3.27
C LEU A 207 -5.74 21.54 -2.00
N GLY A 208 -6.41 21.32 -0.86
CA GLY A 208 -6.29 22.23 0.29
C GLY A 208 -5.62 21.64 1.54
N ARG A 209 -5.34 20.33 1.56
CA ARG A 209 -4.97 19.63 2.80
C ARG A 209 -3.49 19.25 2.89
N GLY A 210 -2.63 19.93 2.15
CA GLY A 210 -1.18 19.70 2.18
C GLY A 210 -0.78 18.30 1.68
N LYS A 211 0.39 17.80 2.11
CA LYS A 211 0.95 16.52 1.66
C LYS A 211 0.10 15.32 2.11
N ILE A 212 -0.09 14.35 1.21
CA ILE A 212 -0.55 13.01 1.58
C ILE A 212 0.65 12.26 2.18
N VAL A 213 0.61 11.95 3.46
CA VAL A 213 1.70 11.27 4.17
C VAL A 213 1.27 9.85 4.48
N LEU A 214 2.07 8.88 4.02
CA LEU A 214 1.86 7.48 4.38
C LEU A 214 1.94 7.35 5.91
N PRO A 215 1.00 6.63 6.55
CA PRO A 215 1.04 6.44 7.99
C PRO A 215 2.27 5.61 8.36
N LYS A 216 2.76 5.76 9.60
CA LYS A 216 3.96 5.04 10.08
C LYS A 216 3.86 3.53 9.88
N GLN A 217 2.66 2.96 10.00
CA GLN A 217 2.42 1.53 9.76
C GLN A 217 2.71 1.06 8.32
N ALA A 218 2.74 1.96 7.32
CA ALA A 218 3.03 1.60 5.94
C ALA A 218 4.52 1.27 5.70
N ALA A 219 5.43 1.82 6.53
CA ALA A 219 6.88 1.78 6.34
C ALA A 219 7.51 0.38 6.21
N SER A 220 6.81 -0.68 6.61
CA SER A 220 7.28 -2.07 6.47
C SER A 220 6.17 -3.05 6.07
N LYS A 221 5.00 -2.53 5.68
CA LYS A 221 3.78 -3.32 5.46
C LYS A 221 3.04 -2.96 4.18
N LEU A 222 3.52 -1.97 3.43
CA LEU A 222 3.03 -1.75 2.07
C LEU A 222 3.31 -3.00 1.24
N VAL A 223 2.29 -3.53 0.58
CA VAL A 223 2.44 -4.58 -0.43
C VAL A 223 2.07 -4.04 -1.80
N GLU A 224 2.57 -4.69 -2.86
CA GLU A 224 2.08 -4.43 -4.20
C GLU A 224 0.58 -4.73 -4.29
N GLY A 225 -0.20 -3.83 -4.91
CA GLY A 225 -1.65 -3.87 -4.94
C GLY A 225 -2.31 -2.83 -4.04
N LEU A 226 -3.47 -3.17 -3.46
CA LEU A 226 -4.31 -2.24 -2.69
C LEU A 226 -4.07 -2.37 -1.19
N ASN A 227 -3.70 -1.27 -0.58
CA ASN A 227 -3.49 -1.12 0.85
C ASN A 227 -4.47 -0.08 1.37
N ILE A 228 -5.13 -0.37 2.49
CA ILE A 228 -6.00 0.57 3.18
C ILE A 228 -5.46 0.75 4.59
N TYR A 229 -5.23 1.98 4.99
CA TYR A 229 -4.76 2.35 6.32
C TYR A 229 -5.83 3.17 7.01
N ALA A 230 -6.04 2.93 8.30
CA ALA A 230 -7.02 3.69 9.06
C ALA A 230 -6.61 3.79 10.54
N GLY A 231 -7.12 4.79 11.23
CA GLY A 231 -7.11 4.82 12.69
C GLY A 231 -8.28 4.02 13.25
N LEU A 232 -8.02 3.21 14.28
CA LEU A 232 -9.09 2.53 15.02
C LEU A 232 -9.86 3.53 15.86
N ASN A 233 -11.17 3.64 15.63
CA ASN A 233 -12.06 4.26 16.61
C ASN A 233 -12.43 3.21 17.66
N THR A 234 -11.65 3.20 18.74
CA THR A 234 -11.79 2.24 19.84
C THR A 234 -13.15 2.33 20.52
N SER A 235 -13.83 3.48 20.50
CA SER A 235 -15.18 3.62 21.06
C SER A 235 -16.27 2.88 20.28
N LYS A 236 -15.99 2.47 19.04
CA LYS A 236 -16.95 1.84 18.13
C LYS A 236 -16.62 0.38 17.78
N SER A 237 -15.51 -0.18 18.27
CA SER A 237 -15.09 -1.55 17.94
C SER A 237 -15.01 -2.45 19.18
N THR A 238 -16.15 -3.05 19.54
CA THR A 238 -16.25 -4.00 20.67
C THR A 238 -15.37 -5.23 20.49
N GLY A 239 -15.16 -5.67 19.24
CA GLY A 239 -14.27 -6.78 18.90
C GLY A 239 -12.81 -6.48 19.26
N PHE A 240 -12.26 -5.37 18.76
CA PHE A 240 -10.90 -4.96 19.12
C PHE A 240 -10.74 -4.61 20.60
N GLN A 241 -11.76 -4.01 21.24
CA GLN A 241 -11.75 -3.82 22.69
C GLN A 241 -11.62 -5.14 23.45
N SER A 242 -12.32 -6.18 23.01
CA SER A 242 -12.28 -7.51 23.65
C SER A 242 -10.91 -8.17 23.47
N ILE A 243 -10.35 -8.13 22.25
CA ILE A 243 -9.01 -8.63 21.95
C ILE A 243 -7.96 -7.88 22.77
N ALA A 244 -8.03 -6.55 22.82
CA ALA A 244 -7.09 -5.75 23.58
C ALA A 244 -7.19 -6.00 25.08
N LYS A 245 -8.41 -6.14 25.62
CA LYS A 245 -8.60 -6.48 27.03
C LYS A 245 -8.01 -7.85 27.35
N PHE A 246 -8.21 -8.84 26.48
CA PHE A 246 -7.64 -10.18 26.64
C PHE A 246 -6.11 -10.17 26.63
N LEU A 247 -5.52 -9.40 25.72
CA LEU A 247 -4.06 -9.28 25.56
C LEU A 247 -3.42 -8.20 26.45
N HIS A 248 -4.20 -7.51 27.28
CA HIS A 248 -3.79 -6.33 28.05
C HIS A 248 -3.11 -5.22 27.22
N LEU A 249 -3.57 -5.00 25.98
CA LEU A 249 -3.06 -3.96 25.10
C LEU A 249 -3.65 -2.60 25.46
N ALA A 250 -2.81 -1.58 25.55
CA ALA A 250 -3.25 -0.20 25.74
C ALA A 250 -3.74 0.38 24.40
N LEU A 251 -5.05 0.35 24.16
CA LEU A 251 -5.68 1.01 22.99
C LEU A 251 -5.78 2.53 23.18
N ASP A 252 -4.67 3.23 23.36
CA ASP A 252 -4.65 4.68 23.65
C ASP A 252 -4.92 5.60 22.44
N GLY A 253 -5.53 5.06 21.38
CA GLY A 253 -5.85 5.77 20.15
C GLY A 253 -4.66 6.02 19.22
N SER A 254 -3.44 5.64 19.62
CA SER A 254 -2.24 5.69 18.77
C SER A 254 -2.09 4.47 17.86
N ILE A 255 -2.88 3.42 18.09
CA ILE A 255 -2.77 2.17 17.34
C ILE A 255 -3.46 2.31 15.99
N GLY A 256 -2.64 2.43 14.95
CA GLY A 256 -3.07 2.35 13.56
C GLY A 256 -3.55 0.93 13.22
N VAL A 257 -4.63 0.85 12.46
CA VAL A 257 -5.09 -0.39 11.85
C VAL A 257 -4.65 -0.38 10.39
N THR A 258 -4.18 -1.53 9.92
CA THR A 258 -3.92 -1.75 8.51
C THR A 258 -4.92 -2.77 7.97
N LEU A 259 -5.68 -2.37 6.96
CA LEU A 259 -6.43 -3.26 6.09
C LEU A 259 -5.60 -3.51 4.83
N ALA A 260 -4.82 -4.59 4.81
CA ALA A 260 -4.17 -5.06 3.60
C ALA A 260 -5.19 -5.83 2.76
N VAL A 261 -5.42 -5.40 1.51
CA VAL A 261 -6.37 -6.06 0.61
C VAL A 261 -5.60 -6.82 -0.46
N SER A 262 -5.79 -8.13 -0.50
CA SER A 262 -5.23 -8.95 -1.56
C SER A 262 -5.88 -8.59 -2.89
N LEU A 263 -5.09 -8.22 -3.91
CA LEU A 263 -5.59 -8.00 -5.27
C LEU A 263 -4.99 -9.02 -6.24
N PRO A 264 -5.75 -9.46 -7.26
CA PRO A 264 -7.10 -9.02 -7.64
C PRO A 264 -8.23 -9.72 -6.85
N ASP A 265 -7.92 -10.62 -5.92
CA ASP A 265 -8.90 -11.37 -5.13
C ASP A 265 -8.87 -10.99 -3.64
N PRO A 266 -9.74 -10.06 -3.21
CA PRO A 266 -9.86 -9.66 -1.81
C PRO A 266 -10.29 -10.78 -0.87
N ALA A 267 -10.95 -11.84 -1.36
CA ALA A 267 -11.56 -12.86 -0.52
C ALA A 267 -10.58 -13.90 0.03
N THR A 268 -9.37 -13.97 -0.52
CA THR A 268 -8.40 -15.01 -0.17
C THR A 268 -7.46 -14.63 0.96
N ASN A 269 -7.03 -13.37 1.06
CA ASN A 269 -5.97 -13.00 2.01
C ASN A 269 -6.03 -11.54 2.48
N SER A 270 -7.22 -10.93 2.54
CA SER A 270 -7.35 -9.59 3.11
C SER A 270 -7.28 -9.64 4.63
N LYS A 271 -6.50 -8.74 5.25
CA LYS A 271 -6.26 -8.72 6.69
C LYS A 271 -6.44 -7.31 7.24
N LEU A 272 -7.22 -7.19 8.30
CA LEU A 272 -7.40 -6.00 9.11
C LEU A 272 -6.70 -6.22 10.45
N PHE A 273 -5.58 -5.56 10.71
CA PHE A 273 -4.75 -5.89 11.88
C PHE A 273 -4.17 -4.69 12.61
N LEU A 274 -3.86 -4.94 13.88
CA LEU A 274 -3.03 -4.11 14.74
C LEU A 274 -1.65 -4.76 14.84
N SER A 275 -0.58 -3.97 14.73
CA SER A 275 0.74 -4.43 15.14
C SER A 275 0.87 -4.30 16.66
N VAL A 276 1.32 -5.36 17.31
CA VAL A 276 1.54 -5.43 18.76
C VAL A 276 3.03 -5.57 19.04
N GLN A 277 3.54 -4.81 20.00
CA GLN A 277 4.88 -4.96 20.54
C GLN A 277 4.82 -4.68 22.04
N GLU A 278 4.52 -5.71 22.83
CA GLU A 278 4.15 -5.54 24.23
C GLU A 278 4.73 -6.64 25.12
N GLN A 279 4.86 -6.33 26.41
CA GLN A 279 5.15 -7.32 27.43
C GLN A 279 3.84 -7.88 28.01
N ILE A 280 3.34 -8.99 27.46
CA ILE A 280 2.06 -9.61 27.88
C ILE A 280 2.11 -10.17 29.32
N LYS A 281 3.32 -10.48 29.82
CA LYS A 281 3.59 -10.87 31.20
C LYS A 281 5.05 -10.57 31.52
N ARG A 282 5.38 -10.36 32.80
CA ARG A 282 6.77 -10.22 33.25
C ARG A 282 7.63 -11.36 32.69
N GLY A 283 8.64 -10.99 31.89
CA GLY A 283 9.58 -11.93 31.26
C GLY A 283 9.12 -12.55 29.95
N VAL A 284 7.95 -12.15 29.40
CA VAL A 284 7.43 -12.60 28.10
C VAL A 284 7.06 -11.39 27.25
N SER A 285 7.81 -11.13 26.19
CA SER A 285 7.48 -10.11 25.19
C SER A 285 6.80 -10.76 23.98
N LEU A 286 5.82 -10.08 23.40
CA LEU A 286 5.08 -10.49 22.21
C LEU A 286 5.22 -9.39 21.15
N THR A 287 5.65 -9.75 19.95
CA THR A 287 5.72 -8.85 18.79
C THR A 287 5.02 -9.50 17.61
N GLY A 288 4.04 -8.85 16.99
CA GLY A 288 3.28 -9.47 15.91
C GLY A 288 2.08 -8.67 15.42
N GLU A 289 1.13 -9.38 14.84
CA GLU A 289 -0.10 -8.87 14.26
C GLU A 289 -1.30 -9.60 14.85
N VAL A 290 -2.34 -8.86 15.22
CA VAL A 290 -3.62 -9.42 15.67
C VAL A 290 -4.76 -8.68 15.00
N GLY A 291 -5.80 -9.39 14.59
CA GLY A 291 -6.98 -8.74 14.05
C GLY A 291 -7.91 -9.71 13.33
N PHE A 292 -8.50 -9.23 12.24
CA PHE A 292 -9.47 -9.96 11.45
C PHE A 292 -8.88 -10.30 10.08
N LEU A 293 -9.21 -11.46 9.55
CA LEU A 293 -8.84 -11.88 8.21
C LEU A 293 -10.10 -12.26 7.44
N LEU A 294 -10.06 -12.09 6.12
CA LEU A 294 -11.05 -12.65 5.22
C LEU A 294 -10.38 -13.80 4.45
N ALA A 295 -10.84 -15.03 4.67
CA ALA A 295 -10.33 -16.23 3.99
C ALA A 295 -11.50 -17.06 3.48
N GLY A 296 -11.50 -17.32 2.17
CA GLY A 296 -12.60 -18.06 1.53
C GLY A 296 -13.94 -17.33 1.59
N GLY A 297 -13.94 -16.01 1.80
CA GLY A 297 -15.15 -15.20 1.98
C GLY A 297 -15.69 -15.17 3.42
N GLU A 298 -15.08 -15.91 4.35
CA GLU A 298 -15.45 -15.90 5.77
C GLU A 298 -14.55 -14.95 6.57
N VAL A 299 -15.13 -14.23 7.52
CA VAL A 299 -14.40 -13.36 8.44
C VAL A 299 -13.92 -14.20 9.62
N GLY A 300 -12.59 -14.28 9.79
CA GLY A 300 -11.95 -14.90 10.94
C GLY A 300 -11.18 -13.90 11.80
N VAL A 301 -10.79 -14.32 13.00
CA VAL A 301 -9.82 -13.62 13.86
C VAL A 301 -8.48 -14.32 13.72
N PHE A 302 -7.38 -13.56 13.68
CA PHE A 302 -6.03 -14.13 13.73
C PHE A 302 -5.10 -13.44 14.71
N LEU A 303 -4.07 -14.19 15.06
CA LEU A 303 -2.83 -13.73 15.68
C LEU A 303 -1.67 -14.35 14.91
N THR A 304 -0.66 -13.57 14.56
CA THR A 304 0.64 -14.06 14.08
C THR A 304 1.70 -13.27 14.78
N ALA A 305 2.46 -13.91 15.66
CA ALA A 305 3.39 -13.21 16.53
C ALA A 305 4.61 -14.03 16.88
N GLU A 306 5.66 -13.35 17.28
CA GLU A 306 6.83 -13.88 17.95
C GLU A 306 6.71 -13.57 19.44
N ALA A 307 6.74 -14.60 20.27
CA ALA A 307 6.87 -14.45 21.71
C ALA A 307 8.28 -14.81 22.15
N VAL A 308 8.91 -13.98 22.98
CA VAL A 308 10.22 -14.25 23.56
C VAL A 308 10.07 -14.35 25.07
N ALA A 309 10.48 -15.48 25.63
CA ALA A 309 10.41 -15.75 27.06
C ALA A 309 11.76 -16.26 27.60
N ALA A 310 12.09 -15.94 28.85
CA ALA A 310 13.26 -16.51 29.49
C ALA A 310 12.94 -17.88 30.10
N ILE A 311 13.60 -18.95 29.61
CA ILE A 311 13.54 -20.29 30.20
C ILE A 311 14.95 -20.65 30.64
N GLN A 312 15.12 -20.97 31.93
CA GLN A 312 16.44 -21.25 32.53
C GLN A 312 17.47 -20.13 32.31
N GLY A 313 17.00 -18.88 32.29
CA GLY A 313 17.84 -17.70 32.05
C GLY A 313 18.23 -17.47 30.59
N GLN A 314 17.83 -18.35 29.67
CA GLN A 314 18.07 -18.19 28.23
C GLN A 314 16.83 -17.62 27.54
N PRO A 315 16.98 -16.67 26.60
CA PRO A 315 15.88 -16.22 25.77
C PRO A 315 15.48 -17.34 24.81
N VAL A 316 14.21 -17.71 24.85
CA VAL A 316 13.61 -18.71 23.96
C VAL A 316 12.54 -18.01 23.13
N GLN A 317 12.63 -18.19 21.82
CA GLN A 317 11.69 -17.63 20.87
C GLN A 317 10.59 -18.65 20.55
N PHE A 318 9.36 -18.16 20.42
CA PHE A 318 8.20 -18.91 20.00
C PHE A 318 7.53 -18.19 18.84
N ASP A 319 7.41 -18.85 17.69
CA ASP A 319 6.50 -18.37 16.65
C ASP A 319 5.10 -18.87 17.01
N VAL A 320 4.16 -17.96 17.18
CA VAL A 320 2.77 -18.22 17.60
C VAL A 320 1.84 -17.80 16.48
N SER A 321 0.92 -18.70 16.11
CA SER A 321 -0.15 -18.39 15.17
C SER A 321 -1.48 -18.90 15.72
N ALA A 322 -2.52 -18.08 15.61
CA ALA A 322 -3.89 -18.49 15.89
C ALA A 322 -4.79 -18.01 14.75
N VAL A 323 -5.75 -18.83 14.34
CA VAL A 323 -6.80 -18.49 13.39
C VAL A 323 -8.11 -19.07 13.91
N VAL A 324 -9.16 -18.26 13.95
CA VAL A 324 -10.51 -18.66 14.32
C VAL A 324 -11.44 -18.22 13.21
N VAL A 325 -12.10 -19.15 12.56
CA VAL A 325 -13.11 -18.93 11.50
C VAL A 325 -14.41 -19.62 11.90
N GLU A 326 -15.46 -19.47 11.09
CA GLU A 326 -16.73 -20.15 11.35
C GLU A 326 -16.54 -21.68 11.39
N ASN A 327 -15.69 -22.20 10.50
CA ASN A 327 -15.44 -23.64 10.37
C ASN A 327 -14.42 -24.23 11.38
N GLY A 328 -14.04 -23.47 12.42
CA GLY A 328 -13.16 -23.97 13.48
C GLY A 328 -12.07 -23.00 13.93
N ALA A 329 -11.25 -23.46 14.86
CA ALA A 329 -10.10 -22.73 15.37
C ALA A 329 -8.84 -23.56 15.30
N LEU A 330 -7.72 -22.91 14.96
CA LEU A 330 -6.39 -23.49 14.92
C LEU A 330 -5.42 -22.59 15.68
N PHE A 331 -4.71 -23.18 16.63
CA PHE A 331 -3.63 -22.57 17.39
C PHE A 331 -2.36 -23.35 17.14
N SER A 332 -1.26 -22.65 16.90
CA SER A 332 0.04 -23.28 16.72
C SER A 332 1.13 -22.45 17.37
N GLY A 333 2.15 -23.16 17.85
CA GLY A 333 3.33 -22.59 18.47
C GLY A 333 4.55 -23.41 18.08
N SER A 334 5.63 -22.77 17.68
CA SER A 334 6.91 -23.44 17.48
C SER A 334 8.01 -22.76 18.28
N MET A 335 8.68 -23.54 19.12
CA MET A 335 9.82 -23.10 19.91
C MET A 335 11.08 -23.18 19.06
N LYS A 336 11.78 -22.05 18.94
CA LYS A 336 13.13 -21.96 18.38
C LYS A 336 14.10 -21.72 19.52
N ASN A 337 14.97 -22.69 19.77
CA ASN A 337 16.04 -22.57 20.75
C ASN A 337 17.39 -22.83 20.08
N THR A 338 18.33 -21.91 20.30
CA THR A 338 19.73 -22.07 19.91
C THR A 338 20.51 -22.94 20.89
N VAL A 339 20.02 -23.04 22.13
CA VAL A 339 20.58 -23.89 23.19
C VAL A 339 19.50 -24.88 23.64
N PRO A 340 19.79 -26.20 23.67
CA PRO A 340 18.84 -27.19 24.18
C PRO A 340 18.44 -26.90 25.63
N LEU A 341 17.16 -27.06 25.95
CA LEU A 341 16.65 -26.86 27.31
C LEU A 341 16.82 -28.15 28.12
N HIS A 342 17.40 -28.05 29.31
CA HIS A 342 17.71 -29.22 30.14
C HIS A 342 16.59 -29.52 31.12
N PHE A 343 16.06 -30.74 31.12
CA PHE A 343 15.08 -31.19 32.09
C PHE A 343 15.60 -32.43 32.81
N ASP A 344 15.33 -32.51 34.12
CA ASP A 344 15.64 -33.67 34.97
C ASP A 344 14.32 -34.15 35.58
N ILE A 345 13.82 -35.30 35.13
CA ILE A 345 12.64 -35.97 35.66
C ILE A 345 13.07 -37.36 36.09
N ASP A 346 12.90 -37.69 37.37
CA ASP A 346 13.24 -39.01 37.94
C ASP A 346 14.66 -39.51 37.58
N HIS A 347 15.66 -38.61 37.66
CA HIS A 347 17.07 -38.87 37.32
C HIS A 347 17.36 -39.12 35.84
N VAL A 348 16.39 -38.91 34.96
CA VAL A 348 16.57 -38.93 33.51
C VAL A 348 16.76 -37.49 33.03
N ARG A 349 17.95 -37.20 32.50
CA ARG A 349 18.24 -35.93 31.84
C ARG A 349 17.92 -36.02 30.36
N PHE A 350 17.05 -35.13 29.92
CA PHE A 350 16.76 -34.97 28.50
C PHE A 350 16.83 -33.50 28.09
N HIS A 351 17.15 -33.32 26.81
CA HIS A 351 17.27 -32.03 26.16
C HIS A 351 16.12 -31.87 25.19
N LEU A 352 15.41 -30.76 25.30
CA LEU A 352 14.28 -30.46 24.44
C LEU A 352 14.66 -29.34 23.45
N ALA A 353 14.40 -29.55 22.17
CA ALA A 353 14.59 -28.55 21.13
C ALA A 353 13.51 -28.63 20.04
N ASN A 354 13.30 -27.52 19.32
CA ASN A 354 12.42 -27.45 18.15
C ASN A 354 11.01 -28.00 18.40
N VAL A 355 10.38 -27.56 19.50
CA VAL A 355 9.05 -28.06 19.89
C VAL A 355 7.99 -27.39 19.03
N GLY A 356 7.24 -28.17 18.27
CA GLY A 356 6.02 -27.75 17.60
C GLY A 356 4.79 -28.24 18.36
N LEU A 357 3.80 -27.36 18.52
CA LEU A 357 2.48 -27.69 19.05
C LEU A 357 1.42 -27.11 18.11
N VAL A 358 0.43 -27.92 17.77
CA VAL A 358 -0.76 -27.51 17.04
C VAL A 358 -1.97 -28.02 17.79
N ILE A 359 -2.93 -27.15 18.07
CA ILE A 359 -4.22 -27.48 18.70
C ILE A 359 -5.29 -26.95 17.77
N GLY A 360 -6.22 -27.80 17.35
CA GLY A 360 -7.34 -27.40 16.50
C GLY A 360 -8.67 -27.88 17.06
N ILE A 361 -9.75 -27.28 16.56
CA ILE A 361 -11.12 -27.73 16.71
C ILE A 361 -11.86 -27.38 15.41
N ASP A 362 -12.62 -28.31 14.84
CA ASP A 362 -13.46 -28.04 13.67
C ASP A 362 -14.86 -27.55 14.06
N ASP A 363 -15.72 -27.33 13.07
CA ASP A 363 -17.11 -26.89 13.22
C ASP A 363 -18.00 -27.93 13.93
N GLU A 364 -17.69 -29.22 13.79
CA GLU A 364 -18.33 -30.31 14.52
C GLU A 364 -17.86 -30.38 15.99
N GLY A 365 -16.87 -29.55 16.37
CA GLY A 365 -16.32 -29.50 17.71
C GLY A 365 -15.31 -30.62 17.98
N ILE A 366 -14.80 -31.29 16.95
CA ILE A 366 -13.82 -32.37 17.06
C ILE A 366 -12.44 -31.75 17.30
N PRO A 367 -11.82 -31.99 18.46
CA PRO A 367 -10.50 -31.46 18.74
C PRO A 367 -9.42 -32.24 17.97
N SER A 368 -8.39 -31.53 17.54
CA SER A 368 -7.16 -32.10 17.01
C SER A 368 -5.94 -31.59 17.79
N LEU A 369 -4.94 -32.46 17.93
CA LEU A 369 -3.69 -32.15 18.62
C LEU A 369 -2.52 -32.74 17.82
N GLY A 370 -1.56 -31.89 17.46
CA GLY A 370 -0.30 -32.26 16.86
C GLY A 370 0.86 -31.80 17.75
N PHE A 371 1.86 -32.64 17.91
CA PHE A 371 3.07 -32.32 18.66
C PHE A 371 4.29 -32.88 17.95
N SER A 372 5.36 -32.10 17.92
CA SER A 372 6.68 -32.52 17.46
C SER A 372 7.75 -31.94 18.38
N ALA A 373 8.84 -32.68 18.60
CA ALA A 373 9.99 -32.19 19.34
C ALA A 373 11.23 -33.02 19.00
N ASN A 374 12.40 -32.40 19.08
CA ASN A 374 13.66 -33.11 19.18
C ASN A 374 13.95 -33.36 20.67
N ILE A 375 14.10 -34.63 21.04
CA ILE A 375 14.43 -35.06 22.38
C ILE A 375 15.76 -35.80 22.32
N ASP A 376 16.77 -35.29 23.03
CA ASP A 376 18.04 -35.98 23.25
C ASP A 376 18.09 -36.47 24.70
N ILE A 377 18.59 -37.67 24.96
CA ILE A 377 18.64 -38.28 26.28
C ILE A 377 20.10 -38.59 26.60
N ASP A 378 20.64 -37.97 27.65
CA ASP A 378 22.06 -38.06 28.00
C ASP A 378 22.53 -39.51 28.23
N ARG A 379 21.63 -40.38 28.73
CA ARG A 379 21.89 -41.80 28.99
C ARG A 379 20.61 -42.62 28.82
N PHE A 380 20.50 -43.33 27.70
CA PHE A 380 19.55 -44.44 27.58
C PHE A 380 20.21 -45.71 28.13
N ASN A 381 20.11 -45.94 29.45
CA ASN A 381 20.48 -47.26 29.99
C ASN A 381 19.29 -48.19 29.76
N ALA A 382 19.40 -49.03 28.72
CA ALA A 382 18.47 -50.12 28.44
C ALA A 382 18.53 -51.22 29.51
#